data_AF-A0A3L7PI58-F1
#
_entry.id   AF-A0A3L7PI58-F1
#
_cell.length_a   1.000
_cell.length_b   1.000
_cell.length_c   1.000
_cell.angle_alpha   90.00
_cell.angle_beta   90.00
_cell.angle_gamma   90.00
#
_symmetry.space_group_name_H-M   'P 1'
#
loop_
_entity.id
_entity.type
_entity.pdbx_description
1 polymer ?
#
loop_
_entity_poly.entity_id
_entity_poly.type
_entity_poly.pdbx_seq_one_letter_code
_entity_poly.pdbx_strand_id
1 'polypeptide(L)'
;FRLRPFQTSTTFRNLKGTRCGVFHVVDDVLLIAQAAINQLPPVVPIRPAVHIPGQVLEAACRWYEFAVETLDDSQERSEIECRVVHAGTIRDFFGFNRAKHAVLEATILATRLHLIPHEQIRTQLEALKIIVDKTAGPREFEAYDLIHSYIHNSFTSNHPE
;
A
#
# COMPACT_ATOMS: atom_id res chain seq x y z
N PHE A 1 -17.72 -3.63 5.87
CA PHE A 1 -16.54 -4.20 5.20
C PHE A 1 -15.53 -4.57 6.26
N ARG A 2 -14.62 -5.51 5.97
CA ARG A 2 -13.71 -6.05 6.97
C ARG A 2 -12.26 -5.65 6.69
N LEU A 3 -11.56 -5.21 7.74
CA LEU A 3 -10.11 -4.99 7.71
C LEU A 3 -9.41 -6.07 8.54
N ARG A 4 -8.21 -6.45 8.11
CA ARG A 4 -7.34 -7.43 8.79
C ARG A 4 -5.90 -6.92 8.86
N PRO A 5 -5.64 -5.78 9.54
CA PRO A 5 -4.28 -5.27 9.67
C PRO A 5 -3.42 -6.18 10.55
N PHE A 6 -2.11 -6.19 10.31
CA PHE A 6 -1.16 -6.80 11.25
C PHE A 6 -1.26 -6.09 12.61
N GLN A 7 -1.36 -6.85 13.70
CA GLN A 7 -1.50 -6.28 15.04
C GLN A 7 -0.29 -5.41 15.46
N THR A 8 0.88 -5.64 14.86
CA THR A 8 2.10 -4.85 15.08
C THR A 8 2.11 -3.51 14.35
N SER A 9 1.18 -3.29 13.40
CA SER A 9 1.17 -2.09 12.55
C SER A 9 0.65 -0.85 13.27
N THR A 10 1.15 0.32 12.86
CA THR A 10 0.61 1.62 13.27
C THR A 10 -0.88 1.74 12.91
N THR A 11 -1.29 1.19 11.76
CA THR A 11 -2.69 1.17 11.34
C THR A 11 -3.60 0.45 12.34
N PHE A 12 -3.22 -0.73 12.82
CA PHE A 12 -4.00 -1.45 13.83
C PHE A 12 -4.11 -0.66 15.13
N ARG A 13 -2.98 -0.13 15.64
CA ARG A 13 -2.96 0.69 16.86
C ARG A 13 -3.90 1.88 16.76
N ASN A 14 -3.88 2.59 15.62
CA ASN A 14 -4.74 3.73 15.38
C ASN A 14 -6.21 3.30 15.34
N LEU A 15 -6.57 2.26 14.58
CA LEU A 15 -7.96 1.77 14.49
C LEU A 15 -8.50 1.28 15.83
N LYS A 16 -7.67 0.66 16.67
CA LYS A 16 -8.05 0.24 18.02
C LYS A 16 -8.35 1.43 18.94
N GLY A 17 -7.58 2.51 18.83
CA GLY A 17 -7.73 3.71 19.65
C GLY A 17 -8.82 4.68 19.16
N THR A 18 -8.81 5.03 17.87
CA THR A 18 -9.68 6.08 17.30
C THR A 18 -11.01 5.55 16.78
N ARG A 19 -11.10 4.24 16.51
CA ARG A 19 -12.33 3.58 16.02
C ARG A 19 -12.88 4.17 14.71
N CYS A 20 -12.02 4.76 13.88
CA CYS A 20 -12.38 5.28 12.56
C CYS A 20 -11.17 5.34 11.61
N GLY A 21 -11.43 5.51 10.32
CA GLY A 21 -10.38 5.75 9.34
C GLY A 21 -10.93 6.21 7.99
N VAL A 22 -10.03 6.48 7.05
CA VAL A 22 -10.36 6.78 5.66
C VAL A 22 -9.72 5.72 4.77
N PHE A 23 -10.55 5.01 4.00
CA PHE A 23 -10.10 4.10 2.96
C PHE A 23 -10.00 4.86 1.63
N HIS A 24 -8.89 4.70 0.92
CA HIS A 24 -8.63 5.41 -0.33
C HIS A 24 -8.56 4.44 -1.51
N VAL A 25 -9.21 4.82 -2.61
CA VAL A 25 -8.96 4.22 -3.92
C VAL A 25 -7.96 5.11 -4.63
N VAL A 26 -6.79 4.57 -4.94
CA VAL A 26 -5.70 5.28 -5.62
C VAL A 26 -5.24 4.47 -6.83
N ASP A 27 -4.87 5.15 -7.92
CA ASP A 27 -4.18 4.55 -9.07
C ASP A 27 -2.69 4.94 -9.15
N ASP A 28 -2.22 5.68 -8.15
CA ASP A 28 -0.82 6.08 -8.02
C ASP A 28 -0.02 4.99 -7.30
N VAL A 29 0.58 4.11 -8.09
CA VAL A 29 1.33 2.95 -7.57
C VAL A 29 2.65 3.34 -6.93
N LEU A 30 3.22 4.50 -7.27
CA LEU A 30 4.42 5.02 -6.61
C LEU A 30 4.14 5.33 -5.13
N LEU A 31 3.01 5.98 -4.85
CA LEU A 31 2.60 6.28 -3.48
C LEU A 31 2.38 4.99 -2.66
N ILE A 32 1.78 3.96 -3.26
CA ILE A 32 1.62 2.65 -2.61
C ILE A 32 2.98 2.01 -2.33
N ALA A 33 3.87 1.97 -3.33
CA ALA A 33 5.21 1.41 -3.20
C ALA A 33 5.99 2.07 -2.07
N GLN A 34 6.04 3.41 -2.05
CA GLN A 34 6.68 4.21 -1.00
C GLN A 34 6.09 3.93 0.38
N ALA A 35 4.76 3.85 0.52
CA ALA A 35 4.12 3.53 1.79
C ALA A 35 4.50 2.13 2.30
N ALA A 36 4.54 1.14 1.42
CA ALA A 36 4.80 -0.25 1.77
C ALA A 36 6.22 -0.48 2.31
N ILE A 37 7.21 0.27 1.82
CA ILE A 37 8.61 0.19 2.27
C ILE A 37 9.00 1.29 3.26
N ASN A 38 8.02 2.03 3.80
CA ASN A 38 8.22 3.13 4.75
C ASN A 38 9.15 4.25 4.22
N GLN A 39 9.00 4.61 2.95
CA GLN A 39 9.75 5.67 2.26
C GLN A 39 8.80 6.71 1.63
N LEU A 40 7.72 7.05 2.34
CA LEU A 40 6.86 8.16 1.92
C LEU A 40 7.67 9.47 1.85
N PRO A 41 7.31 10.39 0.92
CA PRO A 41 7.92 11.70 0.91
C PRO A 41 7.64 12.44 2.24
N PRO A 42 8.49 13.39 2.64
CA PRO A 42 8.33 14.12 3.91
C PRO A 42 6.97 14.80 4.06
N VAL A 43 6.37 15.20 2.94
CA VAL A 43 5.04 15.80 2.89
C VAL A 43 4.18 15.04 1.90
N VAL A 44 3.07 14.50 2.40
CA VAL A 44 2.00 13.91 1.57
C VAL A 44 0.80 14.85 1.66
N PRO A 45 0.33 15.43 0.54
CA PRO A 45 -0.84 16.31 0.54
C PRO A 45 -2.10 15.59 1.07
N ILE A 46 -2.65 16.16 2.14
CA ILE A 46 -3.82 15.67 2.85
C ILE A 46 -4.72 16.83 3.23
N ARG A 47 -6.02 16.52 3.35
CA ARG A 47 -7.02 17.44 3.89
C ARG A 47 -7.85 16.76 4.98
N PRO A 48 -8.47 17.51 5.91
CA PRO A 48 -9.35 16.93 6.90
C PRO A 48 -10.51 16.13 6.29
N ALA A 49 -10.85 15.02 6.94
CA ALA A 49 -12.11 14.32 6.74
C ALA A 49 -13.30 15.14 7.27
N VAL A 50 -14.52 14.81 6.81
CA VAL A 50 -15.73 15.58 7.08
C VAL A 50 -16.44 15.12 8.36
N HIS A 51 -16.63 13.81 8.54
CA HIS A 51 -17.44 13.25 9.63
C HIS A 51 -16.64 12.53 10.72
N ILE A 52 -15.33 12.34 10.51
CA ILE A 52 -14.45 11.65 11.46
C ILE A 52 -13.17 12.46 11.72
N PRO A 53 -12.46 12.23 12.84
CA PRO A 53 -11.13 12.78 13.06
C PRO A 53 -10.08 12.03 12.20
N GLY A 54 -10.15 12.21 10.88
CA GLY A 54 -9.32 11.55 9.88
C GLY A 54 -8.75 12.52 8.84
N GLN A 55 -7.96 11.98 7.92
CA GLN A 55 -7.32 12.74 6.85
C GLN A 55 -7.57 12.02 5.51
N VAL A 56 -7.89 12.79 4.48
CA VAL A 56 -8.12 12.33 3.11
C VAL A 56 -6.90 12.67 2.26
N LEU A 57 -6.33 11.69 1.57
CA LEU A 57 -5.26 11.86 0.59
C LEU A 57 -5.78 12.63 -0.63
N GLU A 58 -5.14 13.74 -0.99
CA GLU A 58 -5.55 14.51 -2.17
C GLU A 58 -5.26 13.78 -3.48
N ALA A 59 -4.25 12.90 -3.48
CA ALA A 59 -3.89 12.09 -4.65
C ALA A 59 -4.90 10.95 -4.95
N ALA A 60 -5.87 10.70 -4.07
CA ALA A 60 -6.83 9.62 -4.25
C ALA A 60 -7.83 9.89 -5.39
N CYS A 61 -8.38 8.82 -5.97
CA CYS A 61 -9.49 8.90 -6.91
C CYS A 61 -10.81 9.01 -6.14
N ARG A 62 -10.96 8.17 -5.11
CA ARG A 62 -12.13 8.13 -4.21
C ARG A 62 -11.68 7.85 -2.80
N TRP A 63 -12.53 8.21 -1.85
CA TRP A 63 -12.29 7.98 -0.44
C TRP A 63 -13.59 7.60 0.27
N TYR A 64 -13.45 6.84 1.36
CA TYR A 64 -14.54 6.37 2.19
C TYR A 64 -14.14 6.55 3.66
N GLU A 65 -14.77 7.50 4.33
CA GLU A 65 -14.71 7.60 5.78
C GLU A 65 -15.51 6.45 6.39
N PHE A 66 -14.95 5.81 7.40
CA PHE A 66 -15.59 4.68 8.06
C PHE A 66 -15.41 4.74 9.57
N ALA A 67 -16.38 4.14 10.27
CA ALA A 67 -16.33 3.87 11.69
C ALA A 67 -16.15 2.37 11.93
N VAL A 68 -15.43 2.02 13.00
CA VAL A 68 -15.24 0.63 13.45
C VAL A 68 -16.44 0.20 14.30
N GLU A 69 -17.16 -0.81 13.85
CA GLU A 69 -18.30 -1.39 14.55
C GLU A 69 -17.84 -2.43 15.57
N THR A 70 -17.05 -3.41 15.13
CA THR A 70 -16.45 -4.43 16.01
C THR A 70 -14.96 -4.58 15.71
N LEU A 71 -14.21 -5.00 16.73
CA LEU A 71 -12.79 -5.35 16.62
C LEU A 71 -12.57 -6.59 17.48
N ASP A 72 -12.09 -7.66 16.85
CA ASP A 72 -11.63 -8.87 17.50
C ASP A 72 -10.13 -9.02 17.23
N ASP A 73 -9.33 -8.99 18.30
CA ASP A 73 -7.89 -9.20 18.29
C ASP A 73 -7.45 -10.39 19.16
N SER A 74 -8.39 -11.28 19.50
CA SER A 74 -8.12 -12.48 20.29
C SER A 74 -7.24 -13.52 19.57
N GLN A 75 -7.22 -13.47 18.23
CA GLN A 75 -6.41 -14.31 17.37
C GLN A 75 -5.25 -13.51 16.77
N GLU A 76 -4.18 -14.18 16.33
CA GLU A 76 -3.02 -13.54 15.69
C GLU A 76 -3.45 -12.59 14.54
N ARG A 77 -4.45 -12.99 13.75
CA ARG A 77 -5.07 -12.15 12.72
C ARG A 77 -6.26 -11.41 13.33
N SER A 78 -6.14 -10.08 13.42
CA SER A 78 -7.25 -9.23 13.83
C SER A 78 -8.37 -9.19 12.78
N GLU A 79 -9.62 -9.09 13.23
CA GLU A 79 -10.78 -8.83 12.39
C GLU A 79 -11.49 -7.56 12.86
N ILE A 80 -11.63 -6.60 11.96
CA ILE A 80 -12.26 -5.30 12.25
C ILE A 80 -13.42 -5.09 11.28
N GLU A 81 -14.66 -5.15 11.78
CA GLU A 81 -15.86 -4.80 11.00
C GLU A 81 -16.04 -3.29 11.00
N CYS A 82 -16.22 -2.73 9.80
CA CYS A 82 -16.32 -1.30 9.57
C CYS A 82 -17.55 -0.96 8.73
N ARG A 83 -18.16 0.20 9.02
CA ARG A 83 -19.23 0.79 8.22
C ARG A 83 -18.80 2.12 7.64
N VAL A 84 -19.04 2.30 6.34
CA VAL A 84 -18.84 3.58 5.67
C VAL A 84 -19.85 4.59 6.21
N VAL A 85 -19.37 5.75 6.63
CA VAL A 85 -20.19 6.84 7.16
C VAL A 85 -20.25 8.03 6.19
N HIS A 86 -19.24 8.19 5.35
CA HIS A 86 -19.20 9.21 4.32
C HIS A 86 -18.26 8.81 3.19
N ALA A 87 -18.48 9.34 1.98
CA ALA A 87 -17.66 9.01 0.82
C ALA A 87 -17.62 10.17 -0.17
N GLY A 88 -16.58 10.20 -0.99
CA GLY A 88 -16.44 11.19 -2.04
C GLY A 88 -15.53 10.74 -3.17
N THR A 89 -15.64 11.46 -4.29
CA THR A 89 -14.78 11.30 -5.48
C THR A 89 -13.98 12.59 -5.66
N ILE A 90 -12.70 12.44 -5.98
CA ILE A 90 -11.79 13.57 -6.28
C ILE A 90 -11.55 13.63 -7.79
N ARG A 91 -11.26 12.49 -8.41
CA ARG A 91 -10.98 12.36 -9.84
C ARG A 91 -11.28 10.96 -10.34
N ASP A 92 -11.31 10.81 -11.65
CA ASP A 92 -11.44 9.50 -12.29
C ASP A 92 -10.22 8.62 -12.02
N PHE A 93 -10.48 7.32 -11.97
CA PHE A 93 -9.45 6.29 -11.90
C PHE A 93 -8.91 6.05 -13.31
N PHE A 94 -7.58 6.00 -13.44
CA PHE A 94 -6.89 5.82 -14.71
C PHE A 94 -7.44 4.65 -15.54
N GLY A 95 -7.72 3.53 -14.89
CA GLY A 95 -8.15 2.28 -15.52
C GLY A 95 -7.11 1.18 -15.38
N PHE A 96 -7.31 0.08 -16.09
CA PHE A 96 -6.38 -1.04 -16.05
C PHE A 96 -5.06 -0.68 -16.76
N ASN A 97 -3.96 -0.79 -16.02
CA ASN A 97 -2.61 -0.67 -16.56
C ASN A 97 -1.76 -1.83 -16.03
N ARG A 98 -1.15 -2.58 -16.94
CA ARG A 98 -0.39 -3.78 -16.58
C ARG A 98 0.88 -3.46 -15.79
N ALA A 99 1.55 -2.35 -16.05
CA ALA A 99 2.70 -1.90 -15.28
C ALA A 99 2.29 -1.49 -13.86
N LYS A 100 1.17 -0.78 -13.68
CA LYS A 100 0.61 -0.50 -12.34
C LYS A 100 0.40 -1.79 -11.55
N HIS A 101 -0.23 -2.80 -12.15
CA HIS A 101 -0.39 -4.09 -11.51
C HIS A 101 0.96 -4.79 -11.22
N ALA A 102 1.91 -4.74 -12.16
CA ALA A 102 3.23 -5.34 -11.96
C ALA A 102 4.02 -4.67 -10.82
N VAL A 103 3.92 -3.34 -10.67
CA VAL A 103 4.50 -2.60 -9.55
C VAL A 103 3.86 -3.03 -8.22
N LEU A 104 2.54 -3.25 -8.19
CA LEU A 104 1.85 -3.73 -6.98
C LEU A 104 2.35 -5.12 -6.57
N GLU A 105 2.51 -6.05 -7.53
CA GLU A 105 3.07 -7.37 -7.26
C GLU A 105 4.52 -7.28 -6.75
N ALA A 106 5.36 -6.46 -7.40
CA ALA A 106 6.74 -6.23 -6.93
C ALA A 106 6.77 -5.66 -5.51
N THR A 107 5.85 -4.75 -5.18
CA THR A 107 5.72 -4.16 -3.83
C THR A 107 5.34 -5.24 -2.80
N ILE A 108 4.43 -6.15 -3.14
CA ILE A 108 4.08 -7.28 -2.26
C ILE A 108 5.30 -8.16 -1.99
N LEU A 109 6.09 -8.48 -3.03
CA LEU A 109 7.33 -9.24 -2.89
C LEU A 109 8.32 -8.54 -1.94
N ALA A 110 8.49 -7.22 -2.06
CA ALA A 110 9.37 -6.43 -1.19
C ALA A 110 8.99 -6.49 0.30
N THR A 111 7.70 -6.62 0.62
CA THR A 111 7.25 -6.74 2.03
C THR A 111 7.40 -8.16 2.61
N ARG A 112 7.73 -9.15 1.77
CA ARG A 112 7.77 -10.58 2.12
C ARG A 112 9.15 -11.23 1.94
N LEU A 113 10.22 -10.43 1.89
CA LEU A 113 11.57 -10.93 1.68
C LEU A 113 12.04 -11.96 2.73
N HIS A 114 11.46 -11.92 3.94
CA HIS A 114 11.73 -12.90 5.00
C HIS A 114 10.95 -14.22 4.85
N LEU A 115 10.02 -14.32 3.91
CA LEU A 115 9.13 -15.48 3.70
C LEU A 115 9.38 -16.21 2.38
N ILE A 116 10.00 -15.55 1.40
CA ILE A 116 10.13 -16.05 0.02
C ILE A 116 11.61 -16.17 -0.33
N PRO A 117 12.08 -17.32 -0.86
CA PRO A 117 13.47 -17.49 -1.29
C PRO A 117 13.93 -16.42 -2.28
N HIS A 118 15.17 -15.95 -2.13
CA HIS A 118 15.72 -14.86 -2.96
C HIS A 118 15.70 -15.17 -4.46
N GLU A 119 15.97 -16.41 -4.86
CA GLU A 119 15.89 -16.84 -6.26
C GLU A 119 14.46 -16.71 -6.80
N GLN A 120 13.46 -17.13 -6.03
CA GLN A 120 12.06 -17.03 -6.41
C GLN A 120 11.59 -15.56 -6.53
N ILE A 121 12.11 -14.67 -5.68
CA ILE A 121 11.89 -13.23 -5.81
C ILE A 121 12.48 -12.71 -7.11
N ARG A 122 13.73 -13.07 -7.42
CA ARG A 122 14.44 -12.61 -8.63
C ARG A 122 13.70 -13.03 -9.91
N THR A 123 13.33 -14.30 -10.01
CA THR A 123 12.58 -14.83 -11.17
C THR A 123 11.24 -14.09 -11.36
N GLN A 124 10.53 -13.79 -10.27
CA GLN A 124 9.29 -13.03 -10.36
C GLN A 124 9.52 -11.58 -10.80
N LEU A 125 10.55 -10.90 -10.26
CA LEU A 125 10.90 -9.54 -10.68
C LEU A 125 11.27 -9.48 -12.17
N GLU A 126 12.04 -10.44 -12.68
CA GLU A 126 12.38 -10.52 -14.11
C GLU A 126 11.12 -10.61 -14.99
N ALA A 127 10.15 -11.44 -14.60
CA ALA A 127 8.87 -11.55 -15.29
C ALA A 127 8.05 -10.25 -15.22
N LEU A 128 8.03 -9.58 -14.06
CA LEU A 128 7.33 -8.31 -13.87
C LEU A 128 7.97 -7.17 -14.68
N LYS A 129 9.31 -7.14 -14.79
CA LYS A 129 10.03 -6.13 -15.57
C LYS A 129 9.58 -6.09 -17.03
N ILE A 130 9.37 -7.25 -17.66
CA ILE A 130 8.88 -7.34 -19.05
C ILE A 130 7.51 -6.64 -19.19
N ILE A 131 6.67 -6.69 -18.17
CA ILE A 131 5.35 -6.06 -18.17
C ILE A 131 5.48 -4.54 -17.98
N VAL A 132 6.35 -4.12 -17.06
CA VAL A 132 6.66 -2.71 -16.79
C VAL A 132 7.21 -2.05 -18.05
N ASP A 133 8.25 -2.61 -18.66
CA ASP A 133 8.89 -2.07 -19.86
C ASP A 133 7.92 -1.86 -21.04
N LYS A 134 6.81 -2.61 -21.08
CA LYS A 134 5.80 -2.53 -22.14
C LYS A 134 4.69 -1.50 -21.90
N THR A 135 4.41 -1.15 -20.64
CA THR A 135 3.17 -0.43 -20.30
C THR A 135 3.31 0.65 -19.23
N ALA A 136 4.53 0.88 -18.74
CA ALA A 136 4.85 1.90 -17.75
C ALA A 136 4.90 3.30 -18.36
N GLY A 137 4.33 4.26 -17.64
CA GLY A 137 4.74 5.66 -17.75
C GLY A 137 5.84 5.99 -16.74
N PRO A 138 6.25 7.26 -16.66
CA PRO A 138 7.34 7.69 -15.76
C PRO A 138 7.13 7.29 -14.29
N ARG A 139 5.89 7.38 -13.78
CA ARG A 139 5.58 7.02 -12.38
C ARG A 139 5.71 5.53 -12.11
N GLU A 140 5.33 4.67 -13.07
CA GLU A 140 5.47 3.23 -12.90
C GLU A 140 6.94 2.80 -12.98
N PHE A 141 7.75 3.42 -13.85
CA PHE A 141 9.20 3.20 -13.87
C PHE A 141 9.84 3.60 -12.54
N GLU A 142 9.55 4.81 -12.06
CA GLU A 142 10.06 5.29 -10.77
C GLU A 142 9.69 4.36 -9.61
N ALA A 143 8.43 3.90 -9.56
CA ALA A 143 7.97 2.98 -8.53
C ALA A 143 8.64 1.61 -8.63
N TYR A 144 8.79 1.08 -9.85
CA TYR A 144 9.43 -0.21 -10.06
C TYR A 144 10.92 -0.17 -9.69
N ASP A 145 11.64 0.86 -10.13
CA ASP A 145 13.06 1.04 -9.84
C ASP A 145 13.30 1.20 -8.34
N LEU A 146 12.46 1.99 -7.66
CA LEU A 146 12.49 2.14 -6.20
C LEU A 146 12.38 0.78 -5.48
N ILE A 147 11.39 -0.02 -5.86
CA ILE A 147 11.15 -1.34 -5.25
C ILE A 147 12.27 -2.32 -5.60
N HIS A 148 12.73 -2.32 -6.85
CA HIS A 148 13.83 -3.17 -7.29
C HIS A 148 15.12 -2.87 -6.50
N SER A 149 15.46 -1.59 -6.35
CA SER A 149 16.60 -1.15 -5.54
C SER A 149 16.44 -1.52 -4.06
N TYR A 150 15.25 -1.35 -3.49
CA TYR A 150 14.96 -1.76 -2.10
C TYR A 150 15.22 -3.26 -1.88
N ILE A 151 14.73 -4.11 -2.80
CA ILE A 151 14.92 -5.56 -2.74
C ILE A 151 16.39 -5.92 -2.89
N HIS A 152 17.08 -5.32 -3.87
CA HIS A 152 18.50 -5.57 -4.10
C HIS A 152 19.36 -5.21 -2.87
N ASN A 153 19.14 -4.04 -2.27
CA ASN A 153 19.84 -3.61 -1.07
C ASN A 153 19.56 -4.50 0.15
N SER A 154 18.35 -5.06 0.23
CA SER A 154 18.00 -6.01 1.30
C SER A 154 18.76 -7.33 1.17
N PHE A 155 19.04 -7.78 -0.05
CA PHE A 155 19.82 -9.00 -0.29
C PHE A 155 21.31 -8.83 0.03
N THR A 156 21.88 -7.67 -0.31
CA THR A 156 23.29 -7.37 -0.01
C THR A 156 23.53 -7.15 1.48
N SER A 157 22.59 -6.53 2.19
CA SER A 157 22.70 -6.29 3.64
C SER A 157 22.60 -7.57 4.49
N ASN A 158 21.94 -8.61 3.98
CA ASN A 158 21.80 -9.92 4.66
C ASN A 158 22.94 -10.91 4.34
N HIS A 159 23.89 -10.53 3.48
CA HIS A 159 25.13 -11.25 3.23
C HIS A 159 26.31 -10.30 3.39
N PRO A 160 26.76 -10.01 4.63
CA PRO A 160 28.08 -9.44 4.80
C PRO A 160 29.09 -10.46 4.28
N GLU A 161 29.99 -10.03 3.39
CA GLU A 161 31.18 -10.80 3.01
C GLU A 161 31.97 -11.27 4.24
#